data_AF-A0A523FVJ0-F1
#
_entry.id   AF-A0A523FVJ0-F1
#
_cell.length_a   1.000
_cell.length_b   1.000
_cell.length_c   1.000
_cell.angle_alpha   90.00
_cell.angle_beta   90.00
_cell.angle_gamma   90.00
#
_symmetry.space_group_name_H-M   'P 1'
#
loop_
_entity.id
_entity.type
_entity.pdbx_description
1 polymer ?
#
loop_
_entity_poly.entity_id
_entity_poly.type
_entity_poly.pdbx_seq_one_letter_code
_entity_poly.pdbx_strand_id
1 'polypeptide(L)'
;MGNIENQPKTVKSTHLSWPIIWWTFAFALVYSVIRYHLMGGVPWKDFPFFILNKAISLSALILLVINFTLGPLKNLGLGIPNSWLKSRRVVGIVGFIQVFIHVFMSFILFEPSRYPNYFDKTGTMTLMVGLSLLGGVLAFVSLWMYNVSFNSNFRKDKDLIEFITSRKVLLVSMLFTGSHLFFIGINGWLNPAGWHGGMPPISLVGFTFFLVGYLINLSGRKDL
;
A
#
# COMPACT_ATOMS: atom_id res chain seq x y z
N MET A 1 20.88 -37.75 41.01
CA MET A 1 20.28 -37.65 39.66
C MET A 1 19.06 -36.75 39.76
N GLY A 2 19.20 -35.47 39.41
CA GLY A 2 18.12 -34.49 39.49
C GLY A 2 17.25 -34.55 38.24
N ASN A 3 15.93 -34.62 38.44
CA ASN A 3 14.91 -34.55 37.41
C ASN A 3 15.05 -33.25 36.61
N ILE A 4 15.47 -33.36 35.34
CA ILE A 4 15.35 -32.31 34.34
C ILE A 4 13.95 -32.46 33.73
N GLU A 5 12.94 -31.96 34.45
CA GLU A 5 11.57 -31.92 33.93
C GLU A 5 11.14 -30.49 33.66
N ASN A 6 10.63 -30.30 32.43
CA ASN A 6 9.74 -29.22 32.00
C ASN A 6 10.33 -27.81 31.85
N GLN A 7 11.24 -27.66 30.88
CA GLN A 7 11.30 -26.41 30.11
C GLN A 7 9.97 -26.28 29.32
N PRO A 8 9.18 -25.21 29.48
CA PRO A 8 7.96 -25.04 28.70
C PRO A 8 8.31 -24.98 27.23
N LYS A 9 7.75 -25.91 26.44
CA LYS A 9 7.83 -25.88 24.97
C LYS A 9 7.45 -24.47 24.52
N THR A 10 8.40 -23.76 23.92
CA THR A 10 8.17 -22.43 23.37
C THR A 10 7.02 -22.55 22.39
N VAL A 11 5.85 -22.01 22.76
CA VAL A 11 4.69 -21.94 21.87
C VAL A 11 5.18 -21.22 20.63
N LYS A 12 5.33 -21.94 19.51
CA LYS A 12 5.71 -21.37 18.21
C LYS A 12 4.72 -20.24 17.95
N SER A 13 5.17 -19.01 18.16
CA SER A 13 4.42 -17.80 17.85
C SER A 13 4.04 -17.88 16.38
N THR A 14 2.78 -18.18 16.08
CA THR A 14 2.27 -18.28 14.72
C THR A 14 2.27 -16.88 14.11
N HIS A 15 3.36 -16.55 13.42
CA HIS A 15 3.46 -15.32 12.65
C HIS A 15 2.52 -15.42 11.45
N LEU A 16 1.38 -14.73 11.50
CA LEU A 16 0.40 -14.68 10.41
C LEU A 16 0.83 -13.78 9.25
N SER A 17 2.09 -13.35 9.23
CA SER A 17 2.61 -12.40 8.24
C SER A 17 2.50 -12.97 6.83
N TRP A 18 2.94 -14.22 6.63
CA TRP A 18 2.94 -14.86 5.30
C TRP A 18 1.52 -15.08 4.76
N PRO A 19 0.56 -15.63 5.54
CA PRO A 19 -0.83 -15.68 5.10
C PRO A 19 -1.39 -14.32 4.70
N ILE A 20 -1.19 -13.26 5.50
CA ILE A 20 -1.67 -11.91 5.18
C ILE A 20 -1.09 -11.43 3.84
N ILE A 21 0.23 -11.59 3.65
CA ILE A 21 0.93 -11.19 2.43
C ILE A 21 0.41 -11.95 1.20
N TRP A 22 0.36 -13.28 1.29
CA TRP A 22 -0.05 -14.13 0.19
C TRP A 22 -1.49 -13.89 -0.24
N TRP A 23 -2.42 -13.83 0.72
CA TRP A 23 -3.83 -13.61 0.41
C TRP A 23 -4.08 -12.21 -0.14
N THR A 24 -3.38 -11.20 0.37
CA THR A 24 -3.47 -9.82 -0.16
C THR A 24 -2.97 -9.74 -1.60
N PHE A 25 -1.81 -10.35 -1.89
CA PHE A 25 -1.27 -10.38 -3.24
C PHE A 25 -2.16 -11.19 -4.19
N ALA A 26 -2.62 -12.38 -3.78
CA ALA A 26 -3.52 -13.22 -4.56
C ALA A 26 -4.83 -12.49 -4.90
N PHE A 27 -5.43 -11.81 -3.92
CA PHE A 27 -6.61 -10.96 -4.14
C PHE A 27 -6.34 -9.89 -5.21
N ALA A 28 -5.24 -9.13 -5.07
CA ALA A 28 -4.91 -8.07 -6.00
C ALA A 28 -4.60 -8.59 -7.42
N LEU A 29 -3.94 -9.75 -7.52
CA LEU A 29 -3.62 -10.39 -8.79
C LEU A 29 -4.87 -10.92 -9.49
N VAL A 30 -5.72 -11.67 -8.78
CA VAL A 30 -6.98 -12.18 -9.32
C VAL A 30 -7.87 -11.03 -9.78
N TYR A 31 -8.01 -9.98 -8.97
CA TYR A 31 -8.75 -8.79 -9.34
C TYR A 31 -8.21 -8.15 -10.64
N SER A 32 -6.89 -8.01 -10.73
CA SER A 32 -6.24 -7.41 -11.91
C SER A 32 -6.43 -8.26 -13.16
N VAL A 33 -6.25 -9.59 -13.05
CA VAL A 33 -6.44 -10.50 -14.18
C VAL A 33 -7.88 -10.47 -14.68
N ILE A 34 -8.87 -10.60 -13.79
CA ILE A 34 -10.28 -10.57 -14.18
C ILE A 34 -10.60 -9.23 -14.84
N ARG A 35 -10.29 -8.11 -14.20
CA ARG A 35 -10.67 -6.79 -14.70
C ARG A 35 -9.99 -6.42 -16.02
N TYR A 36 -8.71 -6.71 -16.17
CA TYR A 36 -7.93 -6.20 -17.30
C TYR A 36 -7.79 -7.21 -18.43
N HIS A 37 -7.53 -8.49 -18.15
CA HIS A 37 -7.47 -9.51 -19.20
C HIS A 37 -8.86 -9.97 -19.62
N LEU A 38 -9.64 -10.50 -18.68
CA LEU A 38 -10.91 -11.16 -19.02
C LEU A 38 -11.98 -10.14 -19.43
N MET A 39 -12.12 -9.05 -18.68
CA MET A 39 -13.14 -8.04 -18.94
C MET A 39 -12.64 -6.86 -19.78
N GLY A 40 -11.33 -6.62 -19.80
CA GLY A 40 -10.72 -5.46 -20.44
C GLY A 40 -10.01 -5.74 -21.76
N GLY A 41 -9.88 -7.00 -22.16
CA GLY A 41 -9.24 -7.38 -23.42
C GLY A 41 -7.74 -7.07 -23.52
N VAL A 42 -7.06 -6.78 -22.40
CA VAL A 42 -5.62 -6.53 -22.42
C VAL A 42 -4.89 -7.80 -22.89
N PRO A 43 -3.97 -7.72 -23.88
CA PRO A 43 -3.23 -8.89 -24.35
C PRO A 43 -2.38 -9.55 -23.25
N TRP A 44 -2.32 -10.88 -23.22
CA TRP A 44 -1.52 -11.64 -22.25
C TRP A 44 -0.02 -11.33 -22.25
N LYS A 45 0.52 -10.84 -23.38
CA LYS A 45 1.91 -10.35 -23.45
C LYS A 45 2.18 -9.19 -22.49
N ASP A 46 1.16 -8.42 -22.11
CA ASP A 46 1.28 -7.30 -21.19
C ASP A 46 1.15 -7.74 -19.72
N PHE A 47 0.94 -9.03 -19.45
CA PHE A 47 0.84 -9.56 -18.09
C PHE A 47 2.08 -9.23 -17.21
N PRO A 48 3.33 -9.48 -17.66
CA PRO A 48 4.49 -9.40 -16.76
C PRO A 48 4.76 -8.01 -16.21
N PHE A 49 4.53 -6.96 -17.00
CA PHE A 49 4.75 -5.59 -16.56
C PHE A 49 3.45 -4.85 -16.26
N PHE A 50 2.48 -4.84 -17.17
CA PHE A 50 1.31 -4.00 -16.99
C PHE A 50 0.37 -4.54 -15.91
N ILE A 51 -0.02 -5.82 -15.98
CA ILE A 51 -0.97 -6.41 -15.03
C ILE A 51 -0.34 -6.67 -13.69
N LEU A 52 0.88 -7.22 -13.67
CA LEU A 52 1.59 -7.47 -12.43
C LEU A 52 1.87 -6.16 -11.67
N ASN A 53 2.17 -5.04 -12.36
CA ASN A 53 2.32 -3.73 -11.70
C ASN A 53 1.02 -3.27 -11.02
N LYS A 54 -0.15 -3.50 -11.61
CA LYS A 54 -1.46 -3.20 -10.99
C LYS A 54 -1.70 -4.05 -9.75
N ALA A 55 -1.39 -5.35 -9.82
CA ALA A 55 -1.55 -6.27 -8.70
C ALA A 55 -0.59 -5.92 -7.54
N ILE A 56 0.69 -5.69 -7.85
CA ILE A 56 1.72 -5.32 -6.87
C ILE A 56 1.37 -4.00 -6.21
N SER A 57 0.92 -2.98 -6.96
CA SER A 57 0.59 -1.67 -6.37
C SER A 57 -0.60 -1.73 -5.42
N LEU A 58 -1.67 -2.44 -5.78
CA LEU A 58 -2.83 -2.64 -4.91
C LEU A 58 -2.45 -3.46 -3.67
N SER A 59 -1.71 -4.56 -3.85
CA SER A 59 -1.22 -5.38 -2.74
C SER A 59 -0.36 -4.55 -1.78
N ALA A 60 0.57 -3.76 -2.30
CA ALA A 60 1.45 -2.92 -1.50
C ALA A 60 0.64 -1.96 -0.62
N LEU A 61 -0.35 -1.29 -1.21
CA LEU A 61 -1.21 -0.36 -0.51
C LEU A 61 -1.99 -1.04 0.63
N ILE A 62 -2.62 -2.20 0.35
CA ILE A 62 -3.39 -2.92 1.37
C ILE A 62 -2.47 -3.36 2.53
N LEU A 63 -1.29 -3.90 2.23
CA LEU A 63 -0.32 -4.31 3.25
C LEU A 63 0.13 -3.12 4.11
N LEU A 64 0.40 -1.97 3.49
CA LEU A 64 0.76 -0.75 4.21
C LEU A 64 -0.40 -0.23 5.07
N VAL A 65 -1.62 -0.23 4.53
CA VAL A 65 -2.82 0.11 5.30
C VAL A 65 -2.95 -0.81 6.53
N ILE A 66 -2.79 -2.12 6.37
CA ILE A 66 -2.79 -3.07 7.50
C ILE A 66 -1.67 -2.75 8.49
N ASN A 67 -0.45 -2.46 8.01
CA ASN A 67 0.68 -2.11 8.86
C ASN A 67 0.38 -0.88 9.76
N PHE A 68 -0.22 0.17 9.19
CA PHE A 68 -0.49 1.41 9.90
C PHE A 68 -1.78 1.37 10.74
N THR A 69 -2.77 0.55 10.39
CA THR A 69 -4.10 0.57 11.03
C THR A 69 -4.27 -0.37 12.22
N LEU A 70 -3.54 -1.49 12.31
CA LEU A 70 -3.78 -2.48 13.38
C LEU A 70 -3.59 -1.94 14.81
N GLY A 71 -2.66 -1.01 15.01
CA GLY A 71 -2.49 -0.31 16.29
C GLY A 71 -3.67 0.62 16.61
N PRO A 72 -3.97 1.60 15.73
CA PRO A 72 -5.16 2.44 15.86
C PRO A 72 -6.48 1.68 16.05
N LEU A 73 -6.72 0.57 15.35
CA LEU A 73 -7.91 -0.27 15.55
C LEU A 73 -8.00 -0.81 16.97
N LYS A 74 -6.87 -1.30 17.52
CA LYS A 74 -6.82 -1.74 18.91
C LYS A 74 -7.09 -0.60 19.89
N ASN A 75 -6.61 0.61 19.61
CA ASN A 75 -6.90 1.78 20.43
C ASN A 75 -8.38 2.19 20.41
N LEU A 76 -9.10 1.90 19.33
CA LEU A 76 -10.55 2.07 19.21
C LEU A 76 -11.35 0.96 19.91
N GLY A 77 -10.69 0.04 20.62
CA GLY A 77 -11.35 -1.02 21.38
C GLY A 77 -11.62 -2.30 20.58
N LEU A 78 -11.17 -2.41 19.33
CA LEU A 78 -11.34 -3.63 18.55
C LEU A 78 -10.37 -4.72 19.02
N GLY A 79 -10.89 -5.95 19.16
CA GLY A 79 -10.16 -7.13 19.58
C GLY A 79 -9.18 -7.63 18.51
N ILE A 80 -8.04 -6.94 18.35
CA ILE A 80 -6.99 -7.33 17.41
C ILE A 80 -6.08 -8.40 18.04
N PRO A 81 -5.97 -9.61 17.44
CA PRO A 81 -5.11 -10.66 17.98
C PRO A 81 -3.64 -10.22 18.03
N ASN A 82 -2.93 -10.64 19.09
CA ASN A 82 -1.50 -10.32 19.25
C ASN A 82 -0.63 -10.84 18.08
N SER A 83 -1.02 -11.93 17.42
CA SER A 83 -0.33 -12.45 16.24
C SER A 83 -0.35 -11.44 15.07
N TRP A 84 -1.46 -10.73 14.86
CA TRP A 84 -1.59 -9.71 13.83
C TRP A 84 -0.70 -8.49 14.14
N LEU A 85 -0.69 -8.05 15.40
CA LEU A 85 0.18 -6.95 15.85
C LEU A 85 1.67 -7.28 15.65
N LYS A 86 2.08 -8.52 15.97
CA LYS A 86 3.44 -9.01 15.75
C LYS A 86 3.81 -9.10 14.26
N SER A 87 2.83 -9.32 13.39
CA SER A 87 3.04 -9.40 11.93
C SER A 87 3.27 -8.05 11.26
N ARG A 88 2.88 -6.93 11.90
CA ARG A 88 2.94 -5.58 11.31
C ARG A 88 4.28 -5.27 10.66
N ARG A 89 5.40 -5.54 11.33
CA ARG A 89 6.74 -5.22 10.82
C ARG A 89 7.02 -5.91 9.49
N VAL A 90 6.80 -7.22 9.41
CA VAL A 90 7.06 -8.00 8.19
C VAL A 90 6.11 -7.58 7.08
N VAL A 91 4.82 -7.41 7.39
CA VAL A 91 3.80 -6.91 6.46
C VAL A 91 4.18 -5.54 5.88
N GLY A 92 4.64 -4.62 6.73
CA GLY A 92 5.07 -3.27 6.30
C GLY A 92 6.33 -3.29 5.43
N ILE A 93 7.32 -4.11 5.77
CA ILE A 93 8.54 -4.25 4.96
C ILE A 93 8.22 -4.82 3.59
N VAL A 94 7.40 -5.88 3.51
CA VAL A 94 7.02 -6.48 2.23
C VAL A 94 6.15 -5.52 1.42
N GLY A 95 5.22 -4.80 2.06
CA GLY A 95 4.46 -3.72 1.41
C GLY A 95 5.37 -2.64 0.81
N PHE A 96 6.38 -2.19 1.55
CA PHE A 96 7.36 -1.21 1.05
C PHE A 96 8.18 -1.74 -0.13
N ILE A 97 8.63 -3.01 -0.08
CA ILE A 97 9.33 -3.65 -1.22
C ILE A 97 8.42 -3.70 -2.44
N GLN A 98 7.14 -4.00 -2.27
CA GLN A 98 6.17 -3.97 -3.37
C GLN A 98 5.95 -2.55 -3.92
N VAL A 99 5.94 -1.50 -3.08
CA VAL A 99 5.93 -0.10 -3.56
C VAL A 99 7.19 0.18 -4.39
N PHE A 100 8.36 -0.25 -3.93
CA PHE A 100 9.61 -0.07 -4.67
C PHE A 100 9.51 -0.70 -6.05
N ILE A 101 9.09 -1.98 -6.14
CA ILE A 101 8.87 -2.67 -7.41
C ILE A 101 7.86 -1.92 -8.29
N HIS A 102 6.74 -1.47 -7.72
CA HIS A 102 5.72 -0.68 -8.41
C HIS A 102 6.29 0.60 -9.02
N VAL A 103 7.15 1.33 -8.29
CA VAL A 103 7.79 2.55 -8.79
C VAL A 103 8.66 2.23 -10.01
N PHE A 104 9.53 1.22 -9.95
CA PHE A 104 10.38 0.83 -11.09
C PHE A 104 9.57 0.36 -12.30
N MET A 105 8.57 -0.51 -12.09
CA MET A 105 7.71 -0.97 -13.18
C MET A 105 6.93 0.19 -13.79
N SER A 106 6.45 1.13 -12.98
CA SER A 106 5.72 2.30 -13.47
C SER A 106 6.60 3.22 -14.30
N PHE A 107 7.85 3.46 -13.91
CA PHE A 107 8.81 4.21 -14.72
C PHE A 107 9.02 3.57 -16.10
N ILE A 108 9.21 2.25 -16.16
CA ILE A 108 9.39 1.52 -17.43
C ILE A 108 8.15 1.62 -18.31
N LEU A 109 6.95 1.60 -17.71
CA LEU A 109 5.69 1.62 -18.44
C LEU A 109 5.24 3.04 -18.87
N PHE A 110 5.84 4.09 -18.31
CA PHE A 110 5.33 5.47 -18.41
C PHE A 110 5.65 6.10 -19.77
N GLU A 111 4.82 5.79 -20.77
CA GLU A 111 4.92 6.33 -22.12
C GLU A 111 3.54 6.70 -22.71
N PRO A 112 3.47 7.67 -23.65
CA PRO A 112 2.20 8.12 -24.25
C PRO A 112 1.46 7.02 -25.01
N SER A 113 2.17 6.09 -25.65
CA SER A 113 1.57 4.98 -26.40
C SER A 113 0.73 4.06 -25.50
N ARG A 114 1.13 3.92 -24.22
CA ARG A 114 0.48 3.06 -23.23
C ARG A 114 -0.53 3.80 -22.37
N TYR A 115 -0.27 5.06 -22.08
CA TYR A 115 -1.14 5.90 -21.26
C TYR A 115 -1.53 7.19 -21.98
N PRO A 116 -2.27 7.12 -23.09
CA PRO A 116 -2.58 8.31 -23.89
C PRO A 116 -3.32 9.38 -23.08
N ASN A 117 -4.20 8.99 -22.15
CA ASN A 117 -4.92 9.91 -21.27
C ASN A 117 -4.03 10.63 -20.24
N TYR A 118 -2.77 10.25 -20.11
CA TYR A 118 -1.84 10.88 -19.17
C TYR A 118 -1.08 12.04 -19.76
N PHE A 119 -1.08 12.16 -21.09
CA PHE A 119 -0.35 13.15 -21.84
C PHE A 119 -1.32 14.02 -22.64
N ASP A 120 -0.95 15.27 -22.85
CA ASP A 120 -1.67 16.15 -23.76
C ASP A 120 -1.22 15.94 -25.23
N LYS A 121 -1.79 16.73 -26.15
CA LYS A 121 -1.44 16.67 -27.58
C LYS A 121 0.01 17.03 -27.88
N THR A 122 0.71 17.71 -26.97
CA THR A 122 2.12 18.07 -27.09
C THR A 122 3.05 16.97 -26.58
N GLY A 123 2.49 15.90 -25.99
CA GLY A 123 3.26 14.81 -25.38
C GLY A 123 3.74 15.13 -23.97
N THR A 124 3.31 16.26 -23.38
CA THR A 124 3.62 16.59 -21.99
C THR A 124 2.58 16.03 -21.04
N MET A 125 2.95 15.82 -19.78
CA MET A 125 2.01 15.28 -18.78
C MET A 125 0.88 16.27 -18.51
N THR A 126 -0.34 15.76 -18.38
CA THR A 126 -1.45 16.56 -17.89
C THR A 126 -1.19 17.00 -16.44
N LEU A 127 -1.79 18.13 -16.04
CA LEU A 127 -1.69 18.64 -14.65
C LEU A 127 -2.10 17.57 -13.62
N MET A 128 -3.17 16.82 -13.89
CA MET A 128 -3.67 15.77 -13.01
C MET A 128 -2.63 14.66 -12.80
N VAL A 129 -1.95 14.25 -13.87
CA VAL A 129 -0.87 13.26 -13.77
C VAL A 129 0.33 13.84 -13.04
N GLY A 130 0.70 15.10 -13.31
CA GLY A 130 1.77 15.78 -12.57
C GLY A 130 1.53 15.81 -11.06
N LEU A 131 0.33 16.20 -10.63
CA LEU A 131 -0.07 16.22 -9.21
C LEU A 131 -0.10 14.80 -8.60
N SER A 132 -0.60 13.82 -9.34
CA SER A 132 -0.57 12.41 -8.94
C SER A 132 0.86 11.92 -8.70
N LEU A 133 1.77 12.17 -9.65
CA LEU A 133 3.16 11.72 -9.55
C LEU A 133 3.90 12.43 -8.41
N LEU A 134 3.66 13.73 -8.20
CA LEU A 134 4.19 14.45 -7.05
C LEU A 134 3.71 13.82 -5.73
N GLY A 135 2.42 13.51 -5.62
CA GLY A 135 1.87 12.76 -4.48
C GLY A 135 2.55 11.41 -4.29
N GLY A 136 2.77 10.66 -5.38
CA GLY A 136 3.45 9.37 -5.36
C GLY A 136 4.91 9.47 -4.88
N VAL A 137 5.65 10.46 -5.36
CA VAL A 137 7.04 10.73 -4.94
C VAL A 137 7.10 11.09 -3.46
N LEU A 138 6.26 12.03 -2.99
CA LEU A 138 6.21 12.44 -1.59
C LEU A 138 5.80 11.30 -0.66
N ALA A 139 4.85 10.45 -1.09
CA ALA A 139 4.46 9.25 -0.36
C ALA A 139 5.62 8.25 -0.27
N PHE A 140 6.30 7.97 -1.39
CA PHE A 140 7.42 7.05 -1.44
C PHE A 140 8.59 7.51 -0.54
N VAL A 141 8.98 8.79 -0.63
CA VAL A 141 10.04 9.37 0.21
C VAL A 141 9.65 9.32 1.69
N SER A 142 8.42 9.70 2.04
CA SER A 142 7.93 9.62 3.42
C SER A 142 7.99 8.20 3.97
N LEU A 143 7.57 7.22 3.16
CA LEU A 143 7.58 5.81 3.54
C LEU A 143 9.01 5.25 3.65
N TRP A 144 9.92 5.67 2.77
CA TRP A 144 11.33 5.35 2.87
C TRP A 144 11.92 5.88 4.18
N MET A 145 11.72 7.17 4.48
CA MET A 145 12.18 7.79 5.73
C MET A 145 11.64 7.04 6.95
N TYR A 146 10.34 6.71 6.95
CA TYR A 146 9.73 5.89 7.99
C TYR A 146 10.37 4.50 8.12
N ASN A 147 10.71 3.84 7.01
CA ASN A 147 11.35 2.52 7.06
C ASN A 147 12.78 2.60 7.63
N VAL A 148 13.58 3.56 7.14
CA VAL A 148 14.99 3.75 7.55
C VAL A 148 15.10 4.17 9.01
N SER A 149 14.13 4.90 9.55
CA SER A 149 14.14 5.33 10.95
C SER A 149 14.20 4.14 11.93
N PHE A 150 13.72 2.96 11.53
CA PHE A 150 13.82 1.74 12.35
C PHE A 150 15.17 1.01 12.25
N ASN A 151 16.16 1.54 11.52
CA ASN A 151 17.54 1.04 11.51
C ASN A 151 18.25 1.38 12.83
N SER A 152 19.11 0.49 13.33
CA SER A 152 19.76 0.59 14.65
C SER A 152 20.55 1.89 14.85
N ASN A 153 21.09 2.47 13.78
CA ASN A 153 21.85 3.72 13.84
C ASN A 153 20.94 4.94 14.04
N PHE A 154 19.77 4.97 13.38
CA PHE A 154 18.82 6.07 13.47
C PHE A 154 17.96 6.03 14.74
N ARG A 155 17.74 4.83 15.31
CA ARG A 155 17.03 4.68 16.59
C ARG A 155 17.67 5.40 17.78
N LYS A 156 18.92 5.84 17.65
CA LYS A 156 19.62 6.58 18.70
C LYS A 156 19.15 8.03 18.79
N ASP A 157 18.64 8.59 17.70
CA ASP A 157 18.08 9.95 17.64
C ASP A 157 16.58 9.89 17.97
N LYS A 158 16.24 10.10 19.24
CA LYS A 158 14.86 9.98 19.72
C LYS A 158 13.96 11.07 19.15
N ASP A 159 14.46 12.29 19.00
CA ASP A 159 13.69 13.45 18.53
C ASP A 159 13.27 13.25 17.07
N LEU A 160 14.19 12.75 16.23
CA LEU A 160 13.88 12.42 14.84
C LEU A 160 12.85 11.29 14.74
N ILE A 161 12.97 10.26 15.57
CA ILE A 161 12.03 9.14 15.59
C ILE A 161 10.65 9.59 16.02
N GLU A 162 10.57 10.39 17.07
CA GLU A 162 9.31 10.97 17.57
C GLU A 162 8.65 11.82 16.48
N PHE A 163 9.41 12.70 15.82
CA PHE A 163 8.89 13.51 14.71
C PHE A 163 8.34 12.66 13.56
N ILE A 164 9.14 11.72 13.03
CA ILE A 164 8.76 10.89 11.87
C ILE A 164 7.56 9.98 12.20
N THR A 165 7.47 9.52 13.45
CA THR A 165 6.39 8.63 13.89
C THR A 165 5.19 9.37 14.50
N SER A 166 5.26 10.70 14.57
CA SER A 166 4.18 11.53 15.08
C SER A 166 2.90 11.35 14.26
N ARG A 167 1.76 11.49 14.94
CA ARG A 167 0.44 11.36 14.32
C ARG A 167 0.29 12.28 13.11
N LYS A 168 0.69 13.55 13.24
CA LYS A 168 0.56 14.56 12.19
C LYS A 168 1.36 14.18 10.95
N VAL A 169 2.64 13.83 11.12
CA VAL A 169 3.52 13.45 9.99
C VAL A 169 2.96 12.21 9.28
N LEU A 170 2.59 11.16 10.02
CA LEU A 170 2.05 9.95 9.42
C LEU A 170 0.73 10.18 8.67
N LEU A 171 -0.18 10.99 9.21
CA LEU A 171 -1.43 11.33 8.53
C LEU A 171 -1.18 12.13 7.24
N VAL A 172 -0.25 13.09 7.27
CA VAL A 172 0.14 13.85 6.06
C VAL A 172 0.79 12.91 5.04
N SER A 173 1.68 12.01 5.46
CA SER A 173 2.28 11.01 4.56
C SER A 173 1.25 10.09 3.92
N MET A 174 0.21 9.70 4.66
CA MET A 174 -0.92 8.95 4.10
C MET A 174 -1.68 9.78 3.07
N LEU A 175 -1.89 11.09 3.30
CA LEU A 175 -2.55 11.97 2.32
C LEU A 175 -1.78 12.07 0.99
N PHE A 176 -0.45 11.98 0.99
CA PHE A 176 0.32 11.89 -0.26
C PHE A 176 -0.02 10.63 -1.07
N THR A 177 -0.27 9.50 -0.39
CA THR A 177 -0.76 8.28 -1.06
C THR A 177 -2.17 8.47 -1.59
N GLY A 178 -3.03 9.13 -0.81
CA GLY A 178 -4.39 9.49 -1.23
C GLY A 178 -4.40 10.41 -2.45
N SER A 179 -3.56 11.43 -2.48
CA SER A 179 -3.46 12.38 -3.60
C SER A 179 -2.98 11.70 -4.88
N HIS A 180 -1.98 10.82 -4.77
CA HIS A 180 -1.53 9.97 -5.88
C HIS A 180 -2.69 9.22 -6.54
N LEU A 181 -3.51 8.52 -5.74
CA LEU A 181 -4.65 7.75 -6.25
C LEU A 181 -5.79 8.64 -6.75
N PHE A 182 -6.07 9.74 -6.04
CA PHE A 182 -7.17 10.64 -6.35
C PHE A 182 -6.99 11.28 -7.73
N PHE A 183 -5.85 11.94 -7.97
CA PHE A 183 -5.66 12.71 -9.20
C PHE A 183 -5.57 11.82 -10.44
N ILE A 184 -5.04 10.60 -10.32
CA ILE A 184 -5.00 9.65 -11.45
C ILE A 184 -6.33 8.92 -11.66
N GLY A 185 -7.19 8.87 -10.64
CA GLY A 185 -8.37 8.02 -10.62
C GLY A 185 -9.70 8.73 -10.84
N ILE A 186 -9.85 9.96 -10.35
CA ILE A 186 -11.16 10.62 -10.16
C ILE A 186 -12.04 10.61 -11.41
N ASN A 187 -11.48 10.92 -12.58
CA ASN A 187 -12.22 10.95 -13.84
C ASN A 187 -12.74 9.56 -14.25
N GLY A 188 -11.97 8.50 -13.99
CA GLY A 188 -12.39 7.12 -14.24
C GLY A 188 -13.37 6.58 -13.20
N TRP A 189 -13.32 7.10 -11.97
CA TRP A 189 -14.23 6.70 -10.90
C TRP A 189 -15.65 7.19 -11.14
N LEU A 190 -15.79 8.42 -11.66
CA LEU A 190 -17.07 9.05 -11.93
C LEU A 190 -17.71 8.62 -13.27
N ASN A 191 -17.13 7.64 -13.96
CA ASN A 191 -17.69 7.09 -15.20
C ASN A 191 -17.92 5.56 -15.08
N PRO A 192 -18.99 5.11 -14.40
CA PRO A 192 -19.31 3.69 -14.24
C PRO A 192 -19.54 2.96 -15.57
N ALA A 193 -20.03 3.66 -16.60
CA ALA A 193 -20.23 3.06 -17.93
C ALA A 193 -18.91 2.61 -18.57
N GLY A 194 -17.77 3.22 -18.19
CA GLY A 194 -16.43 2.83 -18.66
C GLY A 194 -15.78 1.68 -17.86
N TRP A 195 -16.49 1.08 -16.90
CA TRP A 195 -15.95 0.03 -16.05
C TRP A 195 -15.97 -1.33 -16.76
N HIS A 196 -14.80 -1.92 -16.97
CA HIS A 196 -14.67 -3.23 -17.62
C HIS A 196 -15.43 -4.29 -16.81
N GLY A 197 -16.44 -4.91 -17.42
CA GLY A 197 -17.31 -5.90 -16.77
C GLY A 197 -18.10 -5.34 -15.58
N GLY A 198 -18.31 -4.01 -15.51
CA GLY A 198 -18.94 -3.35 -14.35
C GLY A 198 -18.05 -3.30 -13.11
N MET A 199 -16.79 -3.72 -13.21
CA MET A 199 -15.86 -3.75 -12.07
C MET A 199 -15.19 -2.39 -11.84
N PRO A 200 -15.12 -1.89 -10.59
CA PRO A 200 -14.51 -0.59 -10.32
C PRO A 200 -13.04 -0.53 -10.79
N PRO A 201 -12.54 0.65 -11.18
CA PRO A 201 -11.12 0.84 -11.43
C PRO A 201 -10.29 0.40 -10.23
N ILE A 202 -9.15 -0.25 -10.46
CA ILE A 202 -8.30 -0.73 -9.36
C ILE A 202 -7.83 0.42 -8.44
N SER A 203 -7.68 1.63 -8.99
CA SER A 203 -7.38 2.83 -8.22
C SER A 203 -8.51 3.22 -7.26
N LEU A 204 -9.78 2.96 -7.60
CA LEU A 204 -10.92 3.20 -6.71
C LEU A 204 -10.95 2.17 -5.57
N VAL A 205 -10.67 0.90 -5.89
CA VAL A 205 -10.51 -0.15 -4.88
C VAL A 205 -9.39 0.22 -3.91
N GLY A 206 -8.22 0.61 -4.44
CA GLY A 206 -7.11 1.09 -3.64
C GLY A 206 -7.47 2.31 -2.80
N PHE A 207 -8.13 3.31 -3.39
CA PHE A 207 -8.56 4.51 -2.69
C PHE A 207 -9.54 4.20 -1.55
N THR A 208 -10.40 3.18 -1.71
CA THR A 208 -11.31 2.72 -0.66
C THR A 208 -10.55 2.16 0.53
N PHE A 209 -9.56 1.28 0.30
CA PHE A 209 -8.69 0.78 1.37
C PHE A 209 -7.90 1.89 2.04
N PHE A 210 -7.37 2.83 1.25
CA PHE A 210 -6.71 4.04 1.75
C PHE A 210 -7.65 4.84 2.65
N LEU A 211 -8.87 5.15 2.19
CA LEU A 211 -9.81 6.00 2.92
C LEU A 211 -10.21 5.37 4.26
N VAL A 212 -10.56 4.08 4.26
CA VAL A 212 -10.86 3.33 5.47
C VAL A 212 -9.66 3.35 6.42
N GLY A 213 -8.46 3.06 5.90
CA GLY A 213 -7.24 3.09 6.70
C GLY A 213 -6.90 4.46 7.26
N TYR A 214 -7.13 5.51 6.48
CA TYR A 214 -6.92 6.89 6.86
C TYR A 214 -7.86 7.30 8.00
N LEU A 215 -9.16 7.02 7.88
CA LEU A 215 -10.16 7.32 8.91
C LEU A 215 -9.85 6.58 10.22
N ILE A 216 -9.48 5.30 10.14
CA ILE A 216 -9.04 4.52 11.31
C ILE A 216 -7.82 5.17 11.99
N ASN A 217 -6.83 5.61 11.21
CA ASN A 217 -5.65 6.28 11.77
C ASN A 217 -6.01 7.65 12.35
N LEU A 218 -6.90 8.40 11.68
CA LEU A 218 -7.34 9.71 12.13
C LEU A 218 -8.03 9.60 13.50
N SER A 219 -8.90 8.62 13.69
CA SER A 219 -9.67 8.43 14.93
C SER A 219 -8.91 7.68 16.03
N GLY A 220 -8.13 6.65 15.67
CA GLY A 220 -7.54 5.71 16.64
C GLY A 220 -6.07 5.95 16.98
N ARG A 221 -5.34 6.76 16.21
CA ARG A 221 -3.93 7.06 16.49
C ARG A 221 -3.87 8.11 17.60
N LYS A 222 -3.25 7.72 18.72
CA LYS A 222 -2.93 8.64 19.81
C LYS A 222 -1.70 9.46 19.45
N ASP A 223 -1.64 10.69 19.95
CA ASP A 223 -0.40 11.45 19.93
C ASP A 223 0.61 10.70 20.81
N LEU A 224 1.83 10.51 20.27
CA LEU A 224 2.95 9.94 21.00
C LEU A 224 3.55 11.01 21.90
#